data_AF-A0A535HFD9-F1
#
_entry.id   AF-A0A535HFD9-F1
#
_cell.length_a   1.000
_cell.length_b   1.000
_cell.length_c   1.000
_cell.angle_alpha   90.00
_cell.angle_beta   90.00
_cell.angle_gamma   90.00
#
_symmetry.space_group_name_H-M   'P 1'
#
loop_
_entity.id
_entity.type
_entity.pdbx_description
1 polymer ?
#
loop_
_entity_poly.entity_id
_entity_poly.type
_entity_poly.pdbx_seq_one_letter_code
_entity_poly.pdbx_strand_id
1 'polypeptide(L)'
;MPDQQTCGKGLSQNAALAAKLALVTDAVGDNHAEHLTALDEHDPAARRERDAYTALLTKHRVAAQQLREIADDMAGYRDMPMAPHDPVVMRDPKLRRAFEQLVAREKELRAYLDERIEREEGMLAAARRG
;
A
#
# COMPACT_ATOMS: atom_id res chain seq x y z
N MET A 1 29.78 13.02 14.05
CA MET A 1 29.42 11.60 14.17
C MET A 1 28.23 11.37 13.24
N PRO A 2 28.30 10.47 12.24
CA PRO A 2 27.10 10.11 11.50
C PRO A 2 26.07 9.60 12.51
N ASP A 3 24.85 10.11 12.37
CA ASP A 3 23.76 9.86 13.29
C ASP A 3 23.52 8.34 13.36
N GLN A 4 23.74 7.72 14.52
CA GLN A 4 23.70 6.26 14.63
C GLN A 4 22.29 5.76 14.27
N GLN A 5 22.21 4.83 13.32
CA GLN A 5 20.97 4.20 12.93
C GLN A 5 20.46 3.34 14.10
N THR A 6 19.22 3.57 14.54
CA THR A 6 18.54 2.77 15.58
C THR A 6 17.35 2.03 14.98
N CYS A 7 16.79 1.05 15.71
CA CYS A 7 15.55 0.38 15.31
C CYS A 7 14.38 1.38 15.15
N GLY A 8 14.25 2.36 16.06
CA GLY A 8 13.23 3.41 15.97
C GLY A 8 13.35 4.26 14.71
N LYS A 9 14.57 4.74 14.39
CA LYS A 9 14.85 5.44 13.12
C LYS A 9 14.57 4.56 11.91
N GLY A 10 14.88 3.26 11.99
CA GLY A 10 14.58 2.28 10.95
C GLY A 10 13.09 2.09 10.72
N LEU A 11 12.26 1.96 11.77
CA LEU A 11 10.81 1.88 11.66
C LEU A 11 10.25 3.15 11.00
N SER A 12 10.65 4.32 11.50
CA SER A 12 10.19 5.61 10.98
C SER A 12 10.54 5.81 9.49
N GLN A 13 11.74 5.40 9.06
CA GLN A 13 12.12 5.44 7.64
C GLN A 13 11.27 4.52 6.76
N ASN A 14 10.84 3.36 7.28
CA ASN A 14 10.04 2.40 6.54
C ASN A 14 8.53 2.69 6.58
N ALA A 15 8.07 3.62 7.43
CA ALA A 15 6.67 4.04 7.52
C ALA A 15 6.11 4.53 6.17
N ALA A 16 6.97 5.15 5.34
CA ALA A 16 6.58 5.71 4.06
C ALA A 16 6.00 4.67 3.08
N LEU A 17 6.41 3.40 3.17
CA LEU A 17 5.85 2.34 2.33
C LEU A 17 4.36 2.12 2.65
N ALA A 18 4.02 1.96 3.93
CA ALA A 18 2.64 1.78 4.38
C ALA A 18 1.76 2.98 3.99
N ALA A 19 2.28 4.20 4.17
CA ALA A 19 1.57 5.42 3.77
C ALA A 19 1.28 5.48 2.26
N LYS A 20 2.24 5.10 1.40
CA LYS A 20 2.04 5.06 -0.05
C LYS A 20 1.02 4.00 -0.46
N LEU A 21 1.08 2.82 0.14
CA LEU A 21 0.11 1.75 -0.10
C LEU A 21 -1.30 2.16 0.33
N ALA A 22 -1.44 2.91 1.41
CA ALA A 22 -2.72 3.48 1.83
C ALA A 22 -3.30 4.39 0.74
N LEU A 23 -2.51 5.33 0.22
CA LEU A 23 -2.94 6.27 -0.83
C LEU A 23 -3.41 5.55 -2.10
N VAL A 24 -2.66 4.55 -2.57
CA VAL A 24 -3.05 3.76 -3.75
C VAL A 24 -4.33 2.97 -3.48
N THR A 25 -4.45 2.38 -2.28
CA THR A 25 -5.63 1.58 -1.90
C THR A 25 -6.89 2.44 -1.84
N ASP A 26 -6.78 3.67 -1.32
CA ASP A 26 -7.87 4.65 -1.25
C ASP A 26 -8.29 5.11 -2.64
N ALA A 27 -7.31 5.44 -3.50
CA ALA A 27 -7.55 5.88 -4.87
C ALA A 27 -8.27 4.82 -5.73
N VAL A 28 -7.99 3.53 -5.50
CA VAL A 28 -8.75 2.44 -6.12
C VAL A 28 -10.21 2.45 -5.66
N GLY A 29 -10.45 2.67 -4.37
CA GLY A 29 -11.79 2.84 -3.82
C GLY A 29 -12.53 4.01 -4.47
N ASP A 30 -11.90 5.18 -4.54
CA ASP A 30 -12.49 6.37 -5.16
C ASP A 30 -12.80 6.16 -6.64
N ASN A 31 -11.91 5.50 -7.39
CA ASN A 31 -12.18 5.14 -8.78
C ASN A 31 -13.40 4.21 -8.93
N HIS A 32 -13.60 3.26 -8.01
CA HIS A 32 -14.82 2.43 -7.98
C HIS A 32 -16.07 3.25 -7.62
N ALA A 33 -15.95 4.21 -6.69
CA ALA A 33 -17.05 5.08 -6.30
C ALA A 33 -17.51 5.96 -7.47
N GLU A 34 -16.58 6.53 -8.25
CA GLU A 34 -16.93 7.29 -9.45
C GLU A 34 -17.55 6.39 -10.52
N HIS A 35 -17.04 5.17 -10.71
CA HIS A 35 -17.61 4.24 -11.69
C HIS A 35 -19.05 3.85 -11.36
N LEU A 36 -19.41 3.74 -10.08
CA LEU A 36 -20.79 3.48 -9.66
C LEU A 36 -21.78 4.52 -10.21
N THR A 37 -21.35 5.78 -10.36
CA THR A 37 -22.21 6.87 -10.86
C THR A 37 -22.55 6.73 -12.34
N ALA A 38 -21.79 5.94 -13.09
CA ALA A 38 -21.99 5.70 -14.51
C ALA A 38 -23.00 4.56 -14.80
N LEU A 39 -23.44 3.82 -13.77
CA LEU A 39 -24.39 2.73 -13.93
C LEU A 39 -25.83 3.26 -14.08
N ASP A 40 -26.57 2.71 -15.05
CA ASP A 40 -28.00 3.01 -15.21
C ASP A 40 -28.78 2.59 -13.94
N GLU A 41 -29.41 3.57 -13.29
CA GLU A 41 -30.21 3.36 -12.09
C GLU A 41 -31.45 2.49 -12.34
N HIS A 42 -31.96 2.50 -13.57
CA HIS A 42 -33.16 1.77 -13.96
C HIS A 42 -32.86 0.38 -14.51
N ASP A 43 -31.61 0.08 -14.89
CA ASP A 43 -31.23 -1.26 -15.35
C ASP A 43 -31.19 -2.27 -14.17
N PRO A 44 -32.08 -3.28 -14.17
CA PRO A 44 -32.04 -4.38 -13.21
C PRO A 44 -30.71 -5.13 -13.16
N ALA A 45 -30.00 -5.23 -14.29
CA ALA A 45 -28.74 -5.96 -14.41
C ALA A 45 -27.59 -5.24 -13.67
N ALA A 46 -27.65 -3.91 -13.56
CA ALA A 46 -26.66 -3.09 -12.86
C ALA A 46 -26.65 -3.33 -11.34
N ARG A 47 -27.69 -3.94 -10.75
CA ARG A 47 -27.76 -4.20 -9.29
C ARG A 47 -26.56 -4.98 -8.77
N ARG A 48 -26.16 -6.05 -9.47
CA ARG A 48 -25.05 -6.90 -9.03
C ARG A 48 -23.71 -6.15 -9.02
N GLU A 49 -23.51 -5.27 -10.00
CA GLU A 49 -22.31 -4.44 -10.09
C GLU A 49 -22.30 -3.37 -9.00
N ARG A 50 -23.44 -2.71 -8.76
CA ARG A 50 -23.61 -1.75 -7.66
C ARG A 50 -23.25 -2.36 -6.30
N ASP A 51 -23.77 -3.55 -6.01
CA ASP A 51 -23.51 -4.25 -4.75
C ASP A 51 -22.01 -4.59 -4.62
N ALA A 52 -21.39 -5.07 -5.70
CA ALA A 52 -19.98 -5.44 -5.72
C ALA A 52 -19.08 -4.23 -5.43
N TYR A 53 -19.29 -3.11 -6.15
CA TYR A 53 -18.43 -1.93 -6.01
C TYR A 53 -18.65 -1.23 -4.67
N THR A 54 -19.88 -1.19 -4.16
CA THR A 54 -20.16 -0.64 -2.82
C THR A 54 -19.45 -1.45 -1.73
N ALA A 55 -19.48 -2.78 -1.83
CA ALA A 55 -18.77 -3.65 -0.90
C ALA A 55 -17.24 -3.49 -1.01
N LEU A 56 -16.70 -3.37 -2.22
CA LEU A 56 -15.26 -3.15 -2.45
C LEU A 56 -14.80 -1.79 -1.96
N LEU A 57 -15.56 -0.71 -2.22
CA LEU A 57 -15.28 0.64 -1.71
C LEU A 57 -15.10 0.63 -0.19
N THR A 58 -16.03 -0.02 0.52
CA THR A 58 -15.95 -0.13 1.98
C THR A 58 -14.67 -0.85 2.42
N LYS A 59 -14.32 -1.97 1.76
CA LYS A 59 -13.11 -2.73 2.07
C LYS A 59 -11.83 -1.94 1.78
N HIS A 60 -11.78 -1.21 0.66
CA HIS A 60 -10.65 -0.35 0.30
C HIS A 60 -10.43 0.74 1.35
N ARG A 61 -11.49 1.44 1.78
CA ARG A 61 -11.39 2.47 2.83
C ARG A 61 -10.88 1.93 4.16
N VAL A 62 -11.38 0.76 4.59
CA VAL A 62 -10.90 0.11 5.82
C VAL A 62 -9.42 -0.28 5.69
N ALA A 63 -9.03 -0.90 4.58
CA ALA A 63 -7.64 -1.30 4.36
C ALA A 63 -6.68 -0.09 4.29
N ALA A 64 -7.07 0.97 3.57
CA ALA A 64 -6.30 2.21 3.51
C ALA A 64 -6.14 2.85 4.89
N GLN A 65 -7.19 2.83 5.72
CA GLN A 65 -7.13 3.34 7.08
C GLN A 65 -6.15 2.55 7.96
N GLN A 66 -6.20 1.22 7.92
CA GLN A 66 -5.26 0.37 8.66
C GLN A 66 -3.81 0.60 8.22
N LEU A 67 -3.57 0.80 6.92
CA LEU A 67 -2.25 1.13 6.41
C LEU A 67 -1.74 2.51 6.88
N ARG A 68 -2.63 3.50 7.00
CA ARG A 68 -2.31 4.82 7.59
C ARG A 68 -1.93 4.69 9.06
N GLU A 69 -2.71 3.95 9.84
CA GLU A 69 -2.44 3.72 11.27
C GLU A 69 -1.08 3.04 11.47
N ILE A 70 -0.76 2.02 10.67
CA ILE A 70 0.56 1.38 10.69
C ILE A 70 1.67 2.37 10.36
N ALA A 71 1.47 3.21 9.35
CA ALA A 71 2.46 4.22 8.97
C ALA A 71 2.69 5.23 10.11
N ASP A 72 1.62 5.71 10.74
CA ASP A 72 1.66 6.67 11.83
C ASP A 72 2.36 6.08 13.07
N ASP A 73 2.03 4.84 13.43
CA ASP A 73 2.70 4.11 14.52
C ASP A 73 4.21 3.97 14.23
N MET A 74 4.57 3.48 13.03
CA MET A 74 5.96 3.31 12.61
C MET A 74 6.73 4.64 12.63
N ALA A 75 6.10 5.72 12.16
CA ALA A 75 6.68 7.06 12.19
C ALA A 75 6.87 7.56 13.62
N GLY A 76 5.90 7.31 14.51
CA GLY A 76 5.93 7.67 15.92
C GLY A 76 7.04 6.99 16.72
N TYR A 77 7.50 5.80 16.29
CA TYR A 77 8.62 5.10 16.94
C TYR A 77 10.00 5.67 16.61
N ARG A 78 10.13 6.80 15.90
CA ARG A 78 11.42 7.39 15.49
C ARG A 78 12.42 7.50 16.64
N ASP A 79 11.96 8.00 17.78
CA ASP A 79 12.79 8.27 18.96
C ASP A 79 12.77 7.12 19.98
N MET A 80 12.20 5.96 19.60
CA MET A 80 12.17 4.77 20.45
C MET A 80 13.59 4.31 20.78
N PRO A 81 13.92 4.12 22.08
CA PRO A 81 15.22 3.63 22.49
C PRO A 81 15.43 2.19 22.01
N MET A 82 16.63 1.88 21.54
CA MET A 82 16.98 0.55 21.09
C MET A 82 17.22 -0.37 22.30
N ALA A 83 16.39 -1.38 22.46
CA ALA A 83 16.62 -2.44 23.45
C ALA A 83 17.84 -3.30 23.05
N PRO A 84 18.52 -3.95 24.02
CA PRO A 84 19.57 -4.91 23.73
C PRO A 84 19.05 -6.03 22.83
N HIS A 85 19.76 -6.30 21.73
CA HIS A 85 19.51 -7.45 20.88
C HIS A 85 20.50 -8.56 21.21
N ASP A 86 20.07 -9.82 21.19
CA ASP A 86 20.99 -10.96 21.30
C ASP A 86 21.86 -11.03 20.03
N PRO A 87 23.19 -10.86 20.13
CA PRO A 87 24.06 -10.84 18.95
C PRO A 87 24.17 -12.19 18.25
N VAL A 88 23.90 -13.31 18.93
CA VAL A 88 23.87 -14.64 18.32
C VAL A 88 22.63 -14.80 17.46
N VAL A 89 21.47 -14.42 18.00
CA VAL A 89 20.19 -14.44 17.26
C VAL A 89 20.23 -13.48 16.09
N MET A 90 20.80 -12.28 16.26
CA MET A 90 20.93 -11.30 15.17
C MET A 90 21.79 -11.76 13.99
N ARG A 91 22.62 -12.78 14.19
CA ARG A 91 23.44 -13.40 13.14
C ARG A 91 22.78 -14.64 12.51
N ASP A 92 21.61 -15.06 12.99
CA ASP A 92 20.88 -16.19 12.42
C ASP A 92 20.57 -15.89 10.94
N PRO A 93 20.96 -16.78 10.00
CA PRO A 93 20.65 -16.63 8.58
C PRO A 93 19.16 -16.41 8.28
N LYS A 94 18.25 -16.84 9.16
CA LYS A 94 16.80 -16.60 9.03
C LYS A 94 16.45 -15.12 9.05
N LEU A 95 17.09 -14.31 9.90
CA LEU A 95 16.82 -12.87 9.95
C LEU A 95 17.26 -12.20 8.64
N ARG A 96 18.47 -12.53 8.16
CA ARG A 96 18.95 -12.03 6.86
C ARG A 96 18.01 -12.45 5.72
N ARG A 97 17.61 -13.72 5.69
CA ARG A 97 16.72 -14.25 4.65
C ARG A 97 15.35 -13.56 4.64
N ALA A 98 14.81 -13.21 5.80
CA ALA A 98 13.55 -12.46 5.87
C ALA A 98 13.67 -11.08 5.21
N PHE A 99 14.77 -10.36 5.46
CA PHE A 99 15.01 -9.07 4.82
C PHE A 99 15.28 -9.20 3.31
N GLU A 100 16.05 -10.21 2.88
CA GLU A 100 16.26 -10.52 1.46
C GLU A 100 14.93 -10.79 0.74
N GLN A 101 14.00 -11.51 1.38
CA GLN A 101 12.67 -11.75 0.83
C GLN A 101 11.84 -10.47 0.71
N LEU A 102 11.86 -9.59 1.72
CA LEU A 102 11.18 -8.31 1.65
C LEU A 102 11.65 -7.50 0.43
N VAL A 103 12.97 -7.35 0.28
CA VAL A 103 13.56 -6.62 -0.86
C VAL A 103 13.19 -7.27 -2.20
N ALA A 104 13.10 -8.60 -2.27
CA ALA A 104 12.63 -9.29 -3.47
C ALA A 104 11.17 -8.94 -3.80
N ARG A 105 10.28 -8.92 -2.81
CA ARG A 105 8.87 -8.55 -2.99
C ARG A 105 8.68 -7.09 -3.39
N GLU A 106 9.49 -6.19 -2.86
CA GLU A 106 9.46 -4.77 -3.26
C GLU A 106 9.86 -4.60 -4.74
N LYS A 107 10.85 -5.36 -5.21
CA LYS A 107 11.24 -5.37 -6.63
C LYS A 107 10.13 -5.94 -7.52
N GLU A 108 9.50 -7.04 -7.10
CA GLU A 108 8.34 -7.62 -7.80
C GLU A 108 7.18 -6.62 -7.88
N LEU A 109 6.87 -5.95 -6.76
CA LEU A 109 5.82 -4.92 -6.71
C LEU A 109 6.14 -3.75 -7.64
N ARG A 110 7.38 -3.27 -7.65
CA ARG A 110 7.79 -2.20 -8.57
C ARG A 110 7.56 -2.61 -10.02
N ALA A 111 8.05 -3.77 -10.44
CA ALA A 111 7.88 -4.23 -11.82
C ALA A 111 6.40 -4.33 -12.21
N TYR A 112 5.57 -4.85 -11.31
CA TYR A 112 4.12 -4.90 -11.52
C TYR A 112 3.49 -3.51 -11.67
N LEU A 113 3.89 -2.55 -10.83
CA LEU A 113 3.36 -1.19 -10.89
C LEU A 113 3.79 -0.47 -12.17
N ASP A 114 5.04 -0.63 -12.60
CA ASP A 114 5.55 -0.08 -13.86
C ASP A 114 4.69 -0.57 -15.04
N GLU A 115 4.48 -1.89 -15.17
CA GLU A 115 3.62 -2.46 -16.22
C GLU A 115 2.14 -2.04 -16.09
N ARG A 116 1.63 -1.90 -14.87
CA ARG A 116 0.25 -1.48 -14.62
C ARG A 116 0.01 -0.05 -15.06
N ILE A 117 0.92 0.86 -14.72
CA ILE A 117 0.83 2.28 -15.05
C ILE A 117 0.81 2.46 -16.56
N GLU A 118 1.69 1.77 -17.31
CA GLU A 118 1.70 1.82 -18.77
C GLU A 118 0.34 1.45 -19.39
N ARG A 119 -0.30 0.39 -18.88
CA ARG A 119 -1.64 -0.01 -19.33
C ARG A 119 -2.71 1.04 -18.99
N GLU A 120 -2.67 1.58 -17.77
CA GLU A 120 -3.63 2.57 -17.30
C GLU A 120 -3.50 3.91 -18.03
N GLU A 121 -2.29 4.36 -18.33
CA GLU A 121 -2.03 5.52 -19.17
C GLU A 121 -2.57 5.34 -20.59
N GLY A 122 -2.43 4.13 -21.15
CA GLY A 122 -3.04 3.77 -22.43
C GLY A 122 -4.57 3.90 -22.42
N MET A 123 -5.22 3.42 -21.35
CA MET A 123 -6.67 3.58 -21.15
C MET A 123 -7.07 5.05 -20.99
N LEU A 124 -6.34 5.83 -20.19
CA LEU A 124 -6.58 7.26 -20.02
C LEU A 124 -6.44 8.02 -21.34
N ALA A 125 -5.43 7.68 -22.15
CA ALA A 125 -5.25 8.30 -23.45
C ALA A 125 -6.40 7.95 -24.42
N ALA A 126 -6.95 6.73 -24.35
CA ALA A 126 -8.12 6.35 -25.15
C ALA A 126 -9.39 7.09 -24.69
N ALA A 127 -9.64 7.14 -23.37
CA ALA A 127 -10.79 7.82 -22.80
C ALA A 127 -10.83 9.32 -23.10
N ARG A 128 -9.66 9.98 -23.22
CA ARG A 128 -9.56 11.41 -23.59
C ARG A 128 -9.79 11.71 -25.07
N ARG A 129 -9.76 10.69 -25.93
CA ARG A 129 -9.96 10.84 -27.38
C ARG A 129 -11.40 10.58 -27.84
N GLY A 130 -12.19 9.91 -27.00
CA GLY A 130 -13.64 9.75 -27.18
C GLY A 130 -14.37 10.95 -26.61
#